data_AF-D6V6Z8-F1
#
_entry.id   AF-D6V6Z8-F1
#
_cell.length_a   1.000
_cell.length_b   1.000
_cell.length_c   1.000
_cell.angle_alpha   90.00
_cell.angle_beta   90.00
_cell.angle_gamma   90.00
#
_symmetry.space_group_name_H-M   'P 1'
#
loop_
_entity.id
_entity.type
_entity.pdbx_description
1 polymer ?
#
loop_
_entity_poly.entity_id
_entity_poly.type
_entity_poly.pdbx_seq_one_letter_code
_entity_poly.pdbx_strand_id
1 'polypeptide(L)'
;MFAGFLSLRPECEVCGLDYNFIDSGDGPAVFVILLAGFLVVGAALIVEAKYQPPFWVHAALWLPLILLVTLAPLRPMKALMIALQYHHKAAEGQFVKRDQA
;
A
#
# COMPACT_ATOMS: atom_id res chain seq x y z
N MET A 1 -13.05 10.55 -2.51
CA MET A 1 -12.28 9.31 -2.75
C MET A 1 -11.97 8.55 -1.46
N PHE A 2 -11.26 9.10 -0.47
CA PHE A 2 -11.04 8.40 0.83
C PHE A 2 -12.01 8.89 1.91
N ALA A 3 -12.59 7.97 2.69
CA ALA A 3 -13.45 8.23 3.85
C ALA A 3 -12.71 8.10 5.20
N GLY A 4 -11.46 7.62 5.19
CA GLY A 4 -10.62 7.45 6.37
C GLY A 4 -9.14 7.32 5.98
N PHE A 5 -8.31 6.71 6.83
CA PHE A 5 -6.86 6.58 6.55
C PHE A 5 -6.59 5.66 5.34
N LEU A 6 -7.32 4.54 5.26
CA LEU A 6 -7.25 3.60 4.14
C LEU A 6 -8.64 3.28 3.55
N SER A 7 -9.74 3.73 4.16
CA SER A 7 -11.09 3.43 3.67
C SER A 7 -11.45 4.30 2.47
N LEU A 8 -12.00 3.67 1.43
CA LEU A 8 -12.60 4.35 0.29
C LEU A 8 -14.03 4.74 0.61
N ARG A 9 -14.47 5.87 0.06
CA ARG A 9 -15.89 6.23 0.04
C ARG A 9 -16.59 5.38 -1.03
N PRO A 10 -17.88 5.02 -0.91
CA PRO A 10 -18.59 4.24 -1.93
C PRO A 10 -18.70 4.96 -3.28
N GLU A 11 -18.81 6.28 -3.29
CA GLU A 11 -18.94 7.06 -4.52
C GLU A 11 -18.09 8.35 -4.50
N CYS A 12 -17.74 8.83 -5.69
CA CYS A 12 -17.09 10.12 -5.85
C CYS A 12 -18.10 11.27 -5.75
N GLU A 13 -17.90 12.20 -4.81
CA GLU A 13 -18.77 13.37 -4.63
C GLU A 13 -18.78 14.34 -5.83
N VAL A 14 -17.74 14.32 -6.67
CA VAL A 14 -17.59 15.28 -7.78
C VAL A 14 -18.07 14.71 -9.12
N CYS A 15 -17.87 13.42 -9.37
CA CYS A 15 -18.21 12.79 -10.65
C CYS A 15 -19.20 11.61 -10.55
N GLY A 16 -19.64 11.23 -9.34
CA GLY A 16 -20.59 10.13 -9.14
C GLY A 16 -20.07 8.74 -9.49
N LEU A 17 -18.74 8.59 -9.65
CA LEU A 17 -18.13 7.31 -9.96
C LEU A 17 -18.28 6.35 -8.76
N ASP A 18 -18.96 5.22 -8.97
CA ASP A 18 -19.09 4.14 -7.99
C ASP A 18 -17.73 3.43 -7.85
N TYR A 19 -17.17 3.38 -6.64
CA TYR A 19 -15.89 2.75 -6.37
C TYR A 19 -16.00 1.25 -6.04
N ASN A 20 -17.20 0.64 -6.11
CA ASN A 20 -17.42 -0.79 -5.85
C ASN A 20 -16.66 -1.73 -6.80
N PHE A 21 -16.26 -1.28 -7.99
CA PHE A 21 -15.44 -2.08 -8.91
C PHE A 21 -13.95 -2.14 -8.50
N ILE A 22 -13.55 -1.35 -7.50
CA ILE A 22 -12.16 -1.15 -7.10
C ILE A 22 -11.88 -2.01 -5.88
N ASP A 23 -11.60 -3.29 -6.13
CA ASP A 23 -10.96 -4.14 -5.13
C ASP A 23 -9.45 -4.17 -5.40
N SER A 24 -8.71 -3.29 -4.72
CA SER A 24 -7.25 -3.28 -4.80
C SER A 24 -6.60 -4.32 -3.88
N GLY A 25 -7.39 -5.05 -3.07
CA GLY A 25 -6.90 -6.05 -2.10
C GLY A 25 -5.77 -5.57 -1.17
N ASP A 26 -4.96 -6.52 -0.71
CA ASP A 26 -3.73 -6.29 0.09
C ASP A 26 -2.46 -6.07 -0.75
N GLY A 27 -2.58 -6.05 -2.07
CA GLY A 27 -1.45 -5.89 -3.00
C GLY A 27 -0.52 -4.72 -2.66
N PRO A 28 -1.04 -3.50 -2.40
CA PRO A 28 -0.22 -2.36 -2.00
C PRO A 28 0.62 -2.59 -0.73
N ALA A 29 0.08 -3.32 0.25
CA ALA A 29 0.72 -3.52 1.55
C ALA A 29 1.93 -4.45 1.42
N VAL A 30 1.83 -5.52 0.63
CA VAL A 30 2.93 -6.47 0.40
C VAL A 30 4.13 -5.78 -0.25
N PHE A 31 3.91 -4.97 -1.29
CA PHE A 31 4.99 -4.22 -1.94
C PHE A 31 5.68 -3.24 -0.99
N VAL A 32 4.89 -2.54 -0.17
CA VAL A 32 5.41 -1.59 0.81
C VAL A 32 6.26 -2.32 1.86
N ILE A 33 5.78 -3.42 2.44
CA ILE A 33 6.49 -4.15 3.50
C ILE A 33 7.80 -4.76 2.99
N LEU A 34 7.82 -5.34 1.78
CA LEU A 34 9.04 -5.94 1.22
C LEU A 34 10.12 -4.87 0.95
N LEU A 35 9.74 -3.76 0.33
CA LEU A 35 10.68 -2.67 0.04
C LEU A 35 11.16 -1.99 1.32
N ALA A 36 10.22 -1.71 2.24
CA ALA A 36 10.52 -1.15 3.55
C ALA A 36 11.48 -2.04 4.34
N GLY A 37 11.19 -3.33 4.42
CA GLY A 37 12.01 -4.31 5.12
C GLY A 37 13.43 -4.36 4.57
N PHE A 38 13.60 -4.41 3.25
CA PHE A 38 14.92 -4.39 2.63
C PHE A 38 15.72 -3.13 2.98
N LEU A 39 15.11 -1.95 2.87
CA LEU A 39 15.75 -0.68 3.16
C LEU A 39 16.10 -0.53 4.65
N VAL A 40 15.15 -0.83 5.52
CA VAL A 40 15.31 -0.72 6.98
C VAL A 40 16.38 -1.70 7.47
N VAL A 41 16.27 -2.98 7.12
CA VAL A 41 17.22 -4.02 7.58
C VAL A 41 18.62 -3.75 7.03
N GLY A 42 18.73 -3.39 5.75
CA GLY A 42 20.02 -3.02 5.14
C GLY A 42 20.67 -1.84 5.86
N ALA A 43 19.90 -0.79 6.14
CA ALA A 43 20.41 0.37 6.84
C ALA A 43 20.73 0.07 8.32
N ALA A 44 19.94 -0.76 9.00
CA ALA A 44 20.20 -1.21 10.37
C ALA A 44 21.49 -2.00 10.48
N LEU A 45 21.73 -2.92 9.55
CA LEU A 45 22.96 -3.71 9.50
C LEU A 45 24.19 -2.83 9.27
N ILE A 46 24.11 -1.84 8.38
CA ILE A 46 25.21 -0.90 8.12
C ILE A 46 25.52 -0.05 9.36
N VAL A 47 24.49 0.46 10.03
CA VAL A 47 24.63 1.27 11.24
C VAL A 47 25.23 0.45 12.38
N GLU A 48 24.77 -0.78 12.56
CA GLU A 48 25.32 -1.71 13.57
C GLU A 48 26.80 -2.01 13.30
N ALA A 49 27.15 -2.32 12.04
CA ALA A 49 28.51 -2.67 11.64
C ALA A 49 29.50 -1.49 11.77
N LYS A 50 29.06 -0.25 11.55
CA LYS A 50 29.94 0.93 11.59
C LYS A 50 30.02 1.63 12.94
N TYR A 51 28.91 1.71 13.66
CA TYR A 51 28.78 2.62 14.80
C TYR A 51 28.55 1.93 16.14
N GLN A 52 28.23 0.62 16.17
CA GLN A 52 27.90 -0.13 17.39
C GLN A 52 27.10 0.69 18.43
N PRO A 53 25.97 1.31 18.02
CA PRO A 53 25.24 2.19 18.91
C PRO A 53 24.62 1.38 20.05
N PRO A 54 24.46 1.99 21.24
CA PRO A 54 23.76 1.33 22.33
C PRO A 54 22.32 0.98 21.93
N PHE A 55 21.86 -0.23 22.31
CA PHE A 55 20.59 -0.83 21.86
C PHE A 55 19.36 0.07 21.98
N TRP A 56 19.32 0.96 22.98
CA TRP A 56 18.17 1.87 23.17
C TRP A 56 18.06 2.93 22.06
N VAL A 57 19.19 3.45 21.55
CA VAL A 57 19.19 4.41 20.42
C VAL A 57 18.76 3.69 19.16
N HIS A 58 19.22 2.45 18.99
CA HIS A 58 18.79 1.59 17.89
C HIS A 58 17.26 1.43 17.93
N ALA A 59 16.69 0.98 19.05
CA ALA A 59 15.24 0.83 19.18
C ALA A 59 14.48 2.15 18.99
N ALA A 60 14.94 3.24 19.60
CA ALA A 60 14.28 4.55 19.53
C ALA A 60 14.32 5.17 18.11
N LEU A 61 15.32 4.86 17.29
CA LEU A 61 15.43 5.33 15.92
C LEU A 61 14.65 4.44 14.94
N TRP A 62 14.82 3.12 15.02
CA TRP A 62 14.26 2.21 14.05
C TRP A 62 12.76 2.00 14.21
N LEU A 63 12.23 1.97 15.43
CA LEU A 63 10.78 1.83 15.63
C LEU A 63 9.95 2.93 14.94
N PRO A 64 10.21 4.24 15.15
CA PRO A 64 9.47 5.27 14.45
C PRO A 64 9.79 5.29 12.96
N LEU A 65 11.03 4.98 12.55
CA LEU A 65 11.39 4.91 11.13
C LEU A 65 10.60 3.81 10.40
N ILE A 66 10.49 2.62 10.98
CA ILE A 66 9.71 1.50 10.45
C ILE A 66 8.25 1.89 10.32
N LEU A 67 7.66 2.48 11.37
CA LEU A 67 6.28 2.94 11.32
C LEU A 67 6.05 3.97 10.21
N LEU A 68 6.96 4.93 10.06
CA LEU A 68 6.84 5.99 9.07
C LEU A 68 7.01 5.45 7.65
N VAL A 69 8.03 4.61 7.42
CA VAL A 69 8.31 3.98 6.12
C VAL A 69 7.22 2.98 5.72
N THR A 70 6.55 2.34 6.68
CA THR A 70 5.46 1.41 6.37
C THR A 70 4.12 2.11 6.21
N LEU A 71 3.79 3.12 7.03
CA LEU A 71 2.46 3.77 6.98
C LEU A 71 2.37 4.87 5.92
N ALA A 72 3.42 5.67 5.72
CA ALA A 72 3.38 6.80 4.79
C ALA A 72 3.13 6.39 3.33
N PRO A 73 3.74 5.32 2.77
CA PRO A 73 3.52 4.96 1.38
C PRO A 73 2.25 4.13 1.12
N LEU A 74 1.56 3.61 2.15
CA LEU A 74 0.31 2.86 1.94
C LEU A 74 -0.77 3.72 1.28
N ARG A 75 -0.89 4.99 1.70
CA ARG A 75 -1.89 5.92 1.17
C ARG A 75 -1.66 6.27 -0.31
N PRO A 76 -0.47 6.71 -0.75
CA PRO A 76 -0.21 6.97 -2.17
C PRO A 76 -0.23 5.69 -3.01
N MET A 77 0.25 4.56 -2.48
CA MET A 77 0.23 3.28 -3.22
C MET A 77 -1.21 2.82 -3.49
N LYS A 78 -2.08 2.92 -2.49
CA LYS A 78 -3.51 2.65 -2.66
C LYS A 78 -4.13 3.59 -3.70
N ALA A 79 -3.86 4.89 -3.62
CA ALA A 79 -4.36 5.85 -4.61
C ALA A 79 -3.87 5.55 -6.05
N LEU A 80 -2.61 5.13 -6.19
CA LEU A 80 -2.00 4.77 -7.46
C LEU A 80 -2.67 3.53 -8.06
N MET A 81 -2.88 2.46 -7.28
CA MET A 81 -3.55 1.25 -7.77
C MET A 81 -4.96 1.53 -8.26
N ILE A 82 -5.70 2.38 -7.56
CA ILE A 82 -7.06 2.79 -7.93
C ILE A 82 -7.06 3.55 -9.27
N ALA A 83 -6.10 4.48 -9.44
CA ALA A 83 -5.94 5.21 -10.69
C ALA A 83 -5.57 4.28 -11.86
N LEU A 84 -4.72 3.29 -11.60
CA LEU A 84 -4.32 2.29 -12.59
C LEU A 84 -5.48 1.34 -12.96
N GLN A 85 -6.28 0.88 -11.99
CA GLN A 85 -7.46 0.06 -12.24
C GLN A 85 -8.50 0.83 -13.07
N TYR A 86 -8.73 2.11 -12.75
CA TYR A 86 -9.61 2.99 -13.53
C TYR A 86 -9.10 3.20 -14.96
N HIS A 87 -7.81 3.50 -15.13
CA HIS A 87 -7.22 3.75 -16.44
C HIS A 87 -7.23 2.50 -17.33
N HIS A 88 -6.93 1.33 -16.77
CA HIS A 88 -6.85 0.07 -17.53
C HIS A 88 -8.19 -0.67 -17.62
N LYS A 89 -9.27 -0.14 -17.03
CA LYS A 89 -10.59 -0.79 -16.94
C LYS A 89 -10.48 -2.23 -16.42
N ALA A 90 -9.58 -2.46 -15.47
CA ALA A 90 -9.38 -3.76 -14.88
C ALA A 90 -10.62 -4.11 -14.05
N ALA A 91 -11.43 -5.03 -14.55
CA ALA A 91 -12.59 -5.59 -13.87
C ALA A 91 -12.41 -7.10 -13.73
N GLU A 92 -13.05 -7.71 -12.73
CA GLU A 92 -13.08 -9.17 -12.61
C GLU A 92 -13.62 -9.82 -13.89
N GLY A 93 -12.97 -10.89 -14.33
CA GLY A 93 -13.39 -11.65 -15.50
C GLY A 93 -14.74 -12.32 -15.24
N GLN A 94 -15.78 -11.88 -15.93
CA GLN A 94 -17.09 -12.53 -15.85
C GLN A 94 -17.11 -13.79 -16.73
N PHE A 95 -17.54 -14.92 -16.16
CA PHE A 95 -17.77 -16.15 -16.93
C PHE A 95 -18.98 -15.95 -17.84
N VAL A 96 -18.78 -15.99 -19.16
CA VAL A 96 -19.88 -16.04 -20.12
C VAL A 96 -20.58 -17.39 -19.96
N LYS A 97 -21.80 -17.39 -19.44
CA LYS A 97 -22.61 -18.60 -19.30
C LYS A 97 -23.00 -19.09 -20.69
N ARG A 98 -22.46 -20.25 -21.09
CA ARG A 98 -22.65 -20.85 -22.42
C ARG A 98 -24.02 -21.56 -22.52
N ASP A 99 -25.11 -20.81 -22.38
CA ASP A 99 -26.49 -21.32 -22.47
C ASP A 99 -27.32 -20.62 -23.57
N GLN A 100 -26.67 -20.15 -24.64
CA GLN A 100 -27.34 -19.69 -25.86
C GLN A 100 -26.61 -20.27 -27.08
N ALA A 101 -26.94 -21.51 -27.41
CA ALA A 101 -26.61 -22.18 -28.67
C ALA A 101 -27.88 -22.84 -29.21
#